data_AF-A0A2U9SJH8-F1
#
_entry.id   AF-A0A2U9SJH8-F1
#
_cell.length_a   1.000
_cell.length_b   1.000
_cell.length_c   1.000
_cell.angle_alpha   90.00
_cell.angle_beta   90.00
_cell.angle_gamma   90.00
#
_symmetry.space_group_name_H-M   'P 1'
#
loop_
_entity.id
_entity.type
_entity.pdbx_description
1 polymer ?
#
loop_
_entity_poly.entity_id
_entity_poly.type
_entity_poly.pdbx_seq_one_letter_code
_entity_poly.pdbx_strand_id
1 'polypeptide(L)'
;MSDTNNQRTHKVGPLKLKVNRVQPTTLDKTPMYAVCTPDRWGMRYSDEDPERRDHLMYPIARDYAKAIQDVLLSQVQWGNQYFGPAGGKPTLMLEWPLESQIDQLSNLIRPVAIKALTSATGGFGIPEAAVPNQLGFYVPTPDRPAGEQGAFSPNNWSLLLNVSALAPMFKIDALIAKTSPRTELVGPLKTFSDTLYHEARHCQQWFWIYALAQQHPDNFETLPNIAKWPQAMSGGTPVKDPTTSIPQGKVILDLTSKQSIPTDTATLISIKRMAVGQYVYALNIWRKVGYRPPYLTDAAALEDEFQRARAAAINLLQHVGIGGTSIDVDAMVAEPSTCYCDYTARPWENDAFVCGEMATAYWNAGMGLGLSTYAPDQCSHAYQYADATSRRTLRGSDAGSGTGGTGEGQ
;
A
#
# COMPACT_ATOMS: atom_id res chain seq x y z
N MET A 1 49.43 -13.42 5.49
CA MET A 1 48.38 -14.16 4.77
C MET A 1 47.43 -14.79 5.79
N SER A 2 46.22 -14.26 5.87
CA SER A 2 45.02 -14.95 6.38
C SER A 2 43.81 -14.20 5.81
N ASP A 3 43.60 -14.37 4.52
CA ASP A 3 42.40 -13.91 3.81
C ASP A 3 41.22 -14.80 4.19
N THR A 4 40.17 -14.20 4.75
CA THR A 4 38.75 -14.44 4.40
C THR A 4 37.87 -13.57 5.29
N ASN A 5 37.83 -12.28 4.95
CA ASN A 5 36.81 -11.36 5.47
C ASN A 5 35.46 -11.74 4.83
N ASN A 6 34.82 -12.78 5.36
CA ASN A 6 33.59 -13.36 4.80
C ASN A 6 32.41 -12.43 5.14
N GLN A 7 32.26 -11.33 4.40
CA GLN A 7 31.16 -10.39 4.55
C GLN A 7 29.84 -11.12 4.23
N ARG A 8 28.93 -11.17 5.21
CA ARG A 8 27.61 -11.82 5.06
C ARG A 8 26.90 -11.28 3.81
N THR A 9 26.25 -12.16 3.06
CA THR A 9 25.49 -11.82 1.85
C THR A 9 24.04 -12.28 1.98
N HIS A 10 23.09 -11.60 1.33
CA HIS A 10 21.68 -11.99 1.22
C HIS A 10 21.27 -12.06 -0.25
N LYS A 11 20.42 -13.04 -0.61
CA LYS A 11 19.79 -13.09 -1.94
C LYS A 11 18.59 -12.15 -2.03
N VAL A 12 18.43 -11.46 -3.16
CA VAL A 12 17.34 -10.52 -3.46
C VAL A 12 16.97 -10.63 -4.95
N GLY A 13 15.83 -11.24 -5.26
CA GLY A 13 15.46 -11.56 -6.64
C GLY A 13 16.50 -12.50 -7.28
N PRO A 14 17.03 -12.19 -8.49
CA PRO A 14 18.13 -12.94 -9.09
C PRO A 14 19.52 -12.57 -8.53
N LEU A 15 19.62 -11.56 -7.65
CA LEU A 15 20.88 -10.97 -7.21
C LEU A 15 21.36 -11.52 -5.86
N LYS A 16 22.68 -11.52 -5.64
CA LYS A 16 23.31 -11.78 -4.34
C LYS A 16 24.00 -10.52 -3.85
N LEU A 17 23.49 -9.90 -2.80
CA LEU A 17 23.95 -8.62 -2.27
C LEU A 17 24.78 -8.82 -1.00
N LYS A 18 25.82 -8.00 -0.80
CA LYS A 18 26.55 -7.95 0.47
C LYS A 18 25.71 -7.21 1.51
N VAL A 19 25.70 -7.71 2.74
CA VAL A 19 25.14 -6.98 3.88
C VAL A 19 26.04 -5.76 4.10
N ASN A 20 25.48 -4.56 3.98
CA ASN A 20 26.22 -3.32 4.19
C ASN A 20 26.76 -3.28 5.63
N ARG A 21 28.06 -2.98 5.76
CA ARG A 21 28.60 -2.42 7.01
C ARG A 21 28.31 -0.92 6.98
N VAL A 22 28.04 -0.33 8.14
CA VAL A 22 27.89 1.13 8.29
C VAL A 22 29.18 1.80 7.77
N GLN A 23 29.08 2.71 6.80
CA GLN A 23 30.19 3.48 6.24
C GLN A 23 29.72 4.92 5.96
N PRO A 24 30.47 5.97 6.34
CA PRO A 24 30.12 7.38 6.07
C PRO A 24 29.77 7.67 4.60
N THR A 25 29.02 8.74 4.34
CA THR A 25 28.78 9.20 2.96
C THR A 25 30.08 9.69 2.32
N THR A 26 30.06 9.90 1.00
CA THR A 26 31.18 10.55 0.27
C THR A 26 31.49 11.98 0.75
N LEU A 27 30.67 12.55 1.64
CA LEU A 27 30.86 13.84 2.30
C LEU A 27 31.26 13.71 3.78
N ASP A 28 31.70 12.52 4.21
CA ASP A 28 32.15 12.21 5.57
C ASP A 28 31.09 12.51 6.67
N LYS A 29 29.81 12.48 6.27
CA LYS A 29 28.66 12.59 7.17
C LYS A 29 28.17 11.20 7.54
N THR A 30 27.54 11.08 8.71
CA THR A 30 26.75 9.89 9.05
C THR A 30 25.73 9.64 7.93
N PRO A 31 25.72 8.46 7.29
CA PRO A 31 24.79 8.17 6.22
C PRO A 31 23.38 8.07 6.79
N MET A 32 22.44 8.81 6.22
CA MET A 32 21.02 8.73 6.55
C MET A 32 20.29 7.62 5.75
N TYR A 33 21.05 6.78 5.03
CA TYR A 33 20.50 5.81 4.07
C TYR A 33 19.97 4.55 4.76
N ALA A 34 18.82 4.71 5.42
CA ALA A 34 17.77 3.71 5.36
C ALA A 34 16.41 4.22 5.86
N VAL A 35 16.13 5.53 6.01
CA VAL A 35 14.79 5.98 6.45
C VAL A 35 13.77 5.50 5.42
N CYS A 36 14.06 5.70 4.15
CA CYS A 36 13.55 4.94 3.02
C CYS A 36 14.47 5.33 1.87
N THR A 37 14.57 4.53 0.81
CA THR A 37 14.93 5.14 -0.46
C THR A 37 13.67 5.84 -0.96
N PRO A 38 13.62 7.17 -1.03
CA PRO A 38 12.48 7.92 -1.60
C PRO A 38 12.09 7.35 -2.96
N ASP A 39 13.08 6.89 -3.69
CA ASP A 39 12.91 6.43 -5.03
C ASP A 39 12.22 5.05 -5.13
N ARG A 40 12.31 4.16 -4.12
CA ARG A 40 12.18 2.71 -4.42
C ARG A 40 11.67 1.81 -3.29
N TRP A 41 10.94 2.38 -2.34
CA TRP A 41 10.20 1.53 -1.40
C TRP A 41 8.94 0.98 -2.07
N GLY A 42 9.09 -0.11 -2.82
CA GLY A 42 8.01 -0.79 -3.50
C GLY A 42 7.97 -0.47 -4.99
N MET A 43 6.81 -0.05 -5.46
CA MET A 43 6.47 0.05 -6.89
C MET A 43 6.17 1.49 -7.32
N ARG A 44 6.29 2.45 -6.39
CA ARG A 44 6.24 3.88 -6.68
C ARG A 44 7.35 4.26 -7.67
N TYR A 45 6.95 4.47 -8.91
CA TYR A 45 7.85 5.05 -9.90
C TYR A 45 7.79 6.57 -9.83
N SER A 46 8.96 7.19 -9.77
CA SER A 46 9.12 8.64 -9.83
C SER A 46 10.33 9.03 -10.67
N ASP A 47 10.26 10.21 -11.28
CA ASP A 47 11.35 10.90 -11.97
C ASP A 47 11.68 12.22 -11.26
N GLU A 48 12.91 12.70 -11.42
CA GLU A 48 13.26 14.03 -10.91
C GLU A 48 12.47 15.10 -11.68
N ASP A 49 11.94 16.11 -10.97
CA ASP A 49 11.27 17.24 -11.59
C ASP A 49 12.31 18.03 -12.44
N PRO A 50 12.10 18.13 -13.76
CA PRO A 50 13.05 18.80 -14.64
C PRO A 50 13.17 20.31 -14.37
N GLU A 51 12.15 20.92 -13.76
CA GLU A 51 12.09 22.34 -13.42
C GLU A 51 12.49 22.61 -11.97
N ARG A 52 12.35 21.62 -11.09
CA ARG A 52 12.68 21.70 -9.66
C ARG A 52 13.67 20.60 -9.30
N ARG A 53 14.96 20.92 -9.44
CA ARG A 53 16.05 20.12 -8.88
C ARG A 53 15.72 19.83 -7.41
N ASP A 54 15.90 18.58 -6.99
CA ASP A 54 15.59 18.08 -5.64
C ASP A 54 14.09 17.93 -5.33
N HIS A 55 13.24 17.69 -6.33
CA HIS A 55 11.85 17.23 -6.15
C HIS A 55 11.55 16.04 -7.06
N LEU A 56 10.66 15.15 -6.59
CA LEU A 56 10.20 13.99 -7.35
C LEU A 56 8.82 14.23 -7.98
N MET A 57 8.63 13.67 -9.16
CA MET A 57 7.38 13.62 -9.90
C MET A 57 6.89 12.18 -9.98
N TYR A 58 5.59 11.97 -9.80
CA TYR A 58 4.98 10.63 -9.80
C TYR A 58 4.03 10.53 -11.00
N PRO A 59 4.55 10.21 -12.20
CA PRO A 59 3.81 10.36 -13.44
C PRO A 59 2.55 9.49 -13.51
N ILE A 60 2.57 8.29 -12.91
CA ILE A 60 1.39 7.43 -12.87
C ILE A 60 0.29 8.03 -11.98
N ALA A 61 0.65 8.62 -10.84
CA ALA A 61 -0.29 9.29 -9.93
C ALA A 61 -0.86 10.56 -10.56
N ARG A 62 0.00 11.35 -11.25
CA ARG A 62 -0.40 12.53 -12.01
C ARG A 62 -1.44 12.19 -13.07
N ASP A 63 -1.13 11.20 -13.90
CA ASP A 63 -1.98 10.82 -15.03
C ASP A 63 -3.31 10.22 -14.55
N TYR A 64 -3.26 9.43 -13.47
CA TYR A 64 -4.44 8.93 -12.77
C TYR A 64 -5.31 10.08 -12.24
N ALA A 65 -4.73 10.97 -11.41
CA ALA A 65 -5.45 12.05 -10.75
C ALA A 65 -6.12 12.98 -11.76
N LYS A 66 -5.43 13.30 -12.86
CA LYS A 66 -6.01 14.08 -13.97
C LYS A 66 -7.21 13.37 -14.60
N ALA A 67 -7.08 12.08 -14.92
CA ALA A 67 -8.12 11.33 -15.61
C ALA A 67 -9.35 11.10 -14.71
N ILE A 68 -9.16 10.74 -13.44
CA ILE A 68 -10.26 10.50 -12.51
C ILE A 68 -10.95 11.81 -12.13
N GLN A 69 -10.21 12.92 -12.01
CA GLN A 69 -10.81 14.23 -11.77
C GLN A 69 -11.70 14.65 -12.94
N ASP A 70 -11.27 14.45 -14.18
CA ASP A 70 -12.12 14.72 -15.34
C ASP A 70 -13.39 13.86 -15.34
N VAL A 71 -13.28 12.56 -15.04
CA VAL A 71 -14.45 11.68 -14.93
C VAL A 71 -15.42 12.18 -13.84
N LEU A 72 -14.93 12.38 -12.62
CA LEU A 72 -15.79 12.68 -11.47
C LEU A 72 -16.37 14.10 -11.50
N LEU A 73 -15.68 15.07 -12.10
CA LEU A 73 -16.14 16.46 -12.17
C LEU A 73 -16.89 16.78 -13.47
N SER A 74 -16.38 16.31 -14.62
CA SER A 74 -16.88 16.71 -15.93
C SER A 74 -17.92 15.74 -16.50
N GLN A 75 -17.95 14.48 -16.05
CA GLN A 75 -18.83 13.46 -16.65
C GLN A 75 -19.97 13.04 -15.71
N VAL A 76 -19.87 13.31 -14.41
CA VAL A 76 -20.88 12.92 -13.42
C VAL A 76 -21.59 14.14 -12.83
N GLN A 77 -22.91 14.07 -12.77
CA GLN A 77 -23.75 14.94 -11.95
C GLN A 77 -24.14 14.21 -10.67
N TRP A 78 -23.91 14.85 -9.53
CA TRP A 78 -24.13 14.33 -8.18
C TRP A 78 -25.39 14.97 -7.59
N GLY A 79 -26.53 14.28 -7.69
CA GLY A 79 -27.83 14.85 -7.36
C GLY A 79 -28.12 16.09 -8.20
N ASN A 80 -28.25 17.24 -7.54
CA ASN A 80 -28.51 18.52 -8.22
C ASN A 80 -27.24 19.25 -8.67
N GLN A 81 -26.04 18.72 -8.38
CA GLN A 81 -24.78 19.42 -8.64
C GLN A 81 -24.00 18.79 -9.78
N TYR A 82 -23.68 19.61 -10.77
CA TYR A 82 -22.76 19.25 -11.84
C TYR A 82 -21.54 20.18 -11.79
N PHE A 83 -20.35 19.59 -11.71
CA PHE A 83 -19.10 20.33 -11.54
C PHE A 83 -18.33 20.53 -12.85
N GLY A 84 -18.86 20.08 -13.99
CA GLY A 84 -18.18 20.21 -15.27
C GLY A 84 -18.14 21.65 -15.79
N PRO A 85 -17.59 21.86 -17.00
CA PRO A 85 -17.58 23.16 -17.66
C PRO A 85 -18.99 23.75 -17.80
N ALA A 86 -19.11 25.08 -17.76
CA ALA A 86 -20.39 25.76 -17.96
C ALA A 86 -20.99 25.39 -19.33
N GLY A 87 -22.27 24.97 -19.34
CA GLY A 87 -22.94 24.47 -20.54
C GLY A 87 -22.58 23.02 -20.92
N GLY A 88 -21.69 22.37 -20.17
CA GLY A 88 -21.40 20.94 -20.30
C GLY A 88 -22.63 20.08 -19.96
N LYS A 89 -22.64 18.86 -20.50
CA LYS A 89 -23.68 17.86 -20.22
C LYS A 89 -23.04 16.68 -19.51
N PRO A 90 -23.55 16.26 -18.34
CA PRO A 90 -23.05 15.05 -17.69
C PRO A 90 -23.36 13.83 -18.55
N THR A 91 -22.43 12.87 -18.55
CA THR A 91 -22.62 11.55 -19.12
C THR A 91 -23.47 10.67 -18.21
N LEU A 92 -23.33 10.86 -16.89
CA LEU A 92 -24.01 10.09 -15.86
C LEU A 92 -24.63 11.03 -14.84
N MET A 93 -25.93 10.88 -14.58
CA MET A 93 -26.64 11.58 -13.51
C MET A 93 -26.91 10.57 -12.40
N LEU A 94 -26.43 10.87 -11.20
CA LEU A 94 -26.56 10.01 -10.04
C LEU A 94 -27.54 10.60 -9.04
N GLU A 95 -28.35 9.73 -8.44
CA GLU A 95 -29.21 10.03 -7.29
C GLU A 95 -28.77 9.25 -6.05
N TRP A 96 -29.15 9.73 -4.86
CA TRP A 96 -28.95 9.01 -3.60
C TRP A 96 -30.26 8.34 -3.16
N PRO A 97 -30.25 7.07 -2.72
CA PRO A 97 -29.11 6.16 -2.59
C PRO A 97 -28.53 5.63 -3.92
N LEU A 98 -27.24 5.26 -3.95
CA LEU A 98 -26.50 4.90 -5.17
C LEU A 98 -26.72 3.46 -5.66
N GLU A 99 -27.41 2.63 -4.90
CA GLU A 99 -27.50 1.16 -5.01
C GLU A 99 -27.82 0.68 -6.43
N SER A 100 -28.78 1.32 -7.11
CA SER A 100 -29.21 0.97 -8.47
C SER A 100 -28.29 1.49 -9.58
N GLN A 101 -27.31 2.32 -9.24
CA GLN A 101 -26.45 3.07 -10.18
C GLN A 101 -24.95 2.79 -9.97
N ILE A 102 -24.59 1.97 -8.97
CA ILE A 102 -23.21 1.58 -8.64
C ILE A 102 -22.47 1.02 -9.86
N ASP A 103 -23.11 0.17 -10.65
CA ASP A 103 -22.48 -0.43 -11.83
C ASP A 103 -22.15 0.61 -12.91
N GLN A 104 -23.02 1.62 -13.10
CA GLN A 104 -22.80 2.68 -14.07
C GLN A 104 -21.59 3.54 -13.67
N LEU A 105 -21.51 3.92 -12.38
CA LEU A 105 -20.36 4.65 -11.86
C LEU A 105 -19.08 3.80 -11.93
N SER A 106 -19.15 2.52 -11.56
CA SER A 106 -18.02 1.57 -11.63
C SER A 106 -17.48 1.46 -13.06
N ASN A 107 -18.36 1.31 -14.05
CA ASN A 107 -17.97 1.22 -15.46
C ASN A 107 -17.28 2.50 -15.95
N LEU A 108 -17.66 3.67 -15.42
CA LEU A 108 -17.05 4.94 -15.80
C LEU A 108 -15.64 5.13 -15.21
N ILE A 109 -15.42 4.71 -13.96
CA ILE A 109 -14.12 4.86 -13.28
C ILE A 109 -13.12 3.75 -13.59
N ARG A 110 -13.62 2.54 -13.90
CA ARG A 110 -12.78 1.34 -14.09
C ARG A 110 -11.67 1.51 -15.14
N PRO A 111 -11.89 2.15 -16.30
CA PRO A 111 -10.82 2.38 -17.27
C PRO A 111 -9.66 3.21 -16.71
N VAL A 112 -9.94 4.17 -15.84
CA VAL A 112 -8.90 5.01 -15.21
C VAL A 112 -8.05 4.17 -14.25
N ALA A 113 -8.68 3.33 -13.43
CA ALA A 113 -7.98 2.43 -12.53
C ALA A 113 -7.17 1.37 -13.30
N ILE A 114 -7.73 0.76 -14.36
CA ILE A 114 -7.01 -0.18 -15.23
C ILE A 114 -5.73 0.46 -15.76
N LYS A 115 -5.82 1.66 -16.35
CA LYS A 115 -4.65 2.35 -16.91
C LYS A 115 -3.57 2.60 -15.86
N ALA A 116 -3.95 2.95 -14.64
CA ALA A 116 -3.00 3.16 -13.55
C ALA A 116 -2.31 1.86 -13.09
N LEU A 117 -3.08 0.76 -13.06
CA LEU A 117 -2.62 -0.58 -12.65
C LEU A 117 -1.71 -1.24 -13.70
N THR A 118 -1.99 -1.03 -14.98
CA THR A 118 -1.29 -1.72 -16.08
C THR A 118 -0.18 -0.89 -16.72
N SER A 119 0.01 0.36 -16.29
CA SER A 119 1.06 1.23 -16.81
C SER A 119 2.45 0.58 -16.72
N ALA A 120 3.09 0.38 -17.87
CA ALA A 120 4.46 -0.13 -17.93
C ALA A 120 5.51 0.89 -17.45
N THR A 121 5.09 2.13 -17.17
CA THR A 121 5.98 3.19 -16.66
C THR A 121 6.63 2.73 -15.36
N GLY A 122 7.96 2.77 -15.30
CA GLY A 122 8.73 2.25 -14.17
C GLY A 122 8.82 0.73 -14.04
N GLY A 123 8.16 -0.03 -14.91
CA GLY A 123 8.24 -1.50 -14.94
C GLY A 123 7.32 -2.24 -13.96
N PHE A 124 6.38 -1.56 -13.30
CA PHE A 124 5.52 -2.14 -12.26
C PHE A 124 4.08 -2.44 -12.67
N GLY A 125 3.72 -2.14 -13.91
CA GLY A 125 2.40 -2.46 -14.46
C GLY A 125 2.12 -3.95 -14.35
N ILE A 126 0.95 -4.30 -13.81
CA ILE A 126 0.48 -5.69 -13.79
C ILE A 126 -0.23 -6.02 -15.13
N PRO A 127 -0.30 -7.29 -15.53
CA PRO A 127 -1.11 -7.70 -16.67
C PRO A 127 -2.57 -7.27 -16.51
N GLU A 128 -3.26 -6.94 -17.60
CA GLU A 128 -4.67 -6.55 -17.54
C GLU A 128 -5.57 -7.64 -16.93
N ALA A 129 -5.27 -8.90 -17.22
CA ALA A 129 -5.95 -10.05 -16.61
C ALA A 129 -5.76 -10.15 -15.07
N ALA A 130 -4.81 -9.40 -14.51
CA ALA A 130 -4.60 -9.29 -13.07
C ALA A 130 -5.35 -8.11 -12.42
N VAL A 131 -6.00 -7.24 -13.20
CA VAL A 131 -6.87 -6.20 -12.65
C VAL A 131 -8.11 -6.87 -12.03
N PRO A 132 -8.54 -6.48 -10.81
CA PRO A 132 -9.75 -7.01 -10.19
C PRO A 132 -10.97 -6.97 -11.12
N ASN A 133 -11.64 -8.11 -11.26
CA ASN A 133 -12.92 -8.18 -11.98
C ASN A 133 -14.00 -7.45 -11.18
N GLN A 134 -13.99 -7.63 -9.87
CA GLN A 134 -14.81 -6.87 -8.95
C GLN A 134 -14.03 -5.64 -8.47
N LEU A 135 -14.02 -4.60 -9.30
CA LEU A 135 -13.61 -3.25 -8.96
C LEU A 135 -14.86 -2.39 -8.93
N GLY A 136 -15.28 -1.99 -7.74
CA GLY A 136 -16.54 -1.26 -7.59
C GLY A 136 -16.80 -0.86 -6.17
N PHE A 137 -18.06 -0.98 -5.75
CA PHE A 137 -18.53 -0.40 -4.50
C PHE A 137 -19.26 -1.40 -3.63
N TYR A 138 -19.37 -1.06 -2.34
CA TYR A 138 -20.28 -1.72 -1.41
C TYR A 138 -21.05 -0.69 -0.59
N VAL A 139 -22.26 -1.07 -0.18
CA VAL A 139 -23.07 -0.32 0.78
C VAL A 139 -22.85 -0.90 2.16
N PRO A 140 -22.51 -0.10 3.18
CA PRO A 140 -22.41 -0.59 4.54
C PRO A 140 -23.72 -1.17 5.05
N THR A 141 -23.63 -2.30 5.72
CA THR A 141 -24.76 -3.01 6.35
C THR A 141 -24.45 -3.24 7.83
N PRO A 142 -25.42 -3.59 8.70
CA PRO A 142 -25.13 -3.90 10.09
C PRO A 142 -24.07 -5.01 10.29
N ASP A 143 -24.00 -5.96 9.35
CA ASP A 143 -23.01 -7.04 9.27
C ASP A 143 -21.70 -6.66 8.55
N ARG A 144 -21.69 -5.54 7.80
CA ARG A 144 -20.50 -4.92 7.19
C ARG A 144 -20.54 -3.40 7.44
N PRO A 145 -20.28 -2.95 8.68
CA PRO A 145 -20.49 -1.57 9.06
C PRO A 145 -19.57 -0.63 8.30
N ALA A 146 -19.90 0.66 8.32
CA ALA A 146 -19.06 1.72 7.76
C ALA A 146 -17.80 1.84 8.63
N GLY A 147 -16.77 1.06 8.33
CA GLY A 147 -15.47 1.11 8.99
C GLY A 147 -14.41 1.69 8.07
N GLU A 148 -14.08 0.95 7.01
CA GLU A 148 -13.06 1.34 6.04
C GLU A 148 -13.68 2.15 4.88
N GLN A 149 -12.89 3.05 4.28
CA GLN A 149 -13.30 3.81 3.09
C GLN A 149 -13.26 2.93 1.83
N GLY A 150 -12.46 1.88 1.85
CA GLY A 150 -12.32 0.88 0.81
C GLY A 150 -11.42 -0.25 1.30
N ALA A 151 -11.38 -1.35 0.55
CA ALA A 151 -10.45 -2.44 0.82
C ALA A 151 -10.15 -3.22 -0.47
N PHE A 152 -8.87 -3.54 -0.67
CA PHE A 152 -8.45 -4.63 -1.54
C PHE A 152 -8.37 -5.95 -0.77
N SER A 153 -9.05 -6.98 -1.28
CA SER A 153 -9.05 -8.32 -0.70
C SER A 153 -8.27 -9.30 -1.61
N PRO A 154 -7.11 -9.79 -1.18
CA PRO A 154 -6.32 -10.76 -1.96
C PRO A 154 -6.95 -12.16 -2.03
N ASN A 155 -7.91 -12.47 -1.13
CA ASN A 155 -8.54 -13.79 -1.05
C ASN A 155 -9.45 -14.08 -2.24
N ASN A 156 -10.19 -13.07 -2.69
CA ASN A 156 -11.09 -13.11 -3.84
C ASN A 156 -10.66 -12.17 -4.97
N TRP A 157 -9.54 -11.46 -4.78
CA TRP A 157 -8.96 -10.51 -5.73
C TRP A 157 -9.93 -9.38 -6.12
N SER A 158 -10.60 -8.80 -5.12
CA SER A 158 -11.57 -7.71 -5.31
C SER A 158 -11.11 -6.40 -4.68
N LEU A 159 -11.57 -5.28 -5.25
CA LEU A 159 -11.38 -3.93 -4.75
C LEU A 159 -12.76 -3.31 -4.58
N LEU A 160 -13.14 -3.00 -3.33
CA LEU A 160 -14.46 -2.46 -3.02
C LEU A 160 -14.33 -1.17 -2.23
N LEU A 161 -15.00 -0.12 -2.71
CA LEU A 161 -15.06 1.19 -2.07
C LEU A 161 -16.39 1.40 -1.35
N ASN A 162 -16.35 2.07 -0.21
CA ASN A 162 -17.53 2.38 0.58
C ASN A 162 -18.30 3.56 -0.04
N VAL A 163 -19.52 3.32 -0.54
CA VAL A 163 -20.33 4.38 -1.17
C VAL A 163 -20.71 5.50 -0.21
N SER A 164 -20.72 5.26 1.11
CA SER A 164 -21.11 6.27 2.08
C SER A 164 -20.18 7.49 2.08
N ALA A 165 -18.93 7.34 1.61
CA ALA A 165 -18.01 8.45 1.39
C ALA A 165 -18.53 9.49 0.37
N LEU A 166 -19.42 9.08 -0.54
CA LEU A 166 -20.02 9.94 -1.57
C LEU A 166 -21.35 10.57 -1.14
N ALA A 167 -21.96 10.13 -0.02
CA ALA A 167 -23.23 10.65 0.47
C ALA A 167 -23.27 12.20 0.61
N PRO A 168 -22.19 12.89 1.05
CA PRO A 168 -22.20 14.34 1.14
C PRO A 168 -22.41 15.06 -0.20
N MET A 169 -22.03 14.44 -1.33
CA MET A 169 -22.18 15.05 -2.66
C MET A 169 -23.65 15.30 -3.03
N PHE A 170 -24.56 14.49 -2.50
CA PHE A 170 -26.00 14.57 -2.76
C PHE A 170 -26.73 15.53 -1.81
N LYS A 171 -26.02 16.11 -0.83
CA LYS A 171 -26.56 17.05 0.15
C LYS A 171 -26.19 18.50 -0.16
N ILE A 172 -25.53 18.75 -1.28
CA ILE A 172 -25.14 20.09 -1.71
C ILE A 172 -26.35 20.76 -2.35
N ASP A 173 -27.00 21.65 -1.61
CA ASP A 173 -28.08 22.50 -2.12
C ASP A 173 -27.55 23.79 -2.78
N ALA A 174 -28.47 24.60 -3.30
CA ALA A 174 -28.13 25.86 -3.99
C ALA A 174 -27.44 26.88 -3.07
N LEU A 175 -27.73 26.88 -1.76
CA LEU A 175 -27.11 27.80 -0.81
C LEU A 175 -25.66 27.37 -0.56
N ILE A 176 -25.43 26.10 -0.25
CA ILE A 176 -24.11 25.52 -0.01
C ILE A 176 -23.22 25.68 -1.25
N ALA A 177 -23.77 25.40 -2.44
CA ALA A 177 -23.06 25.57 -3.70
C ALA A 177 -22.60 27.02 -3.96
N LYS A 178 -23.36 28.00 -3.47
CA LYS A 178 -23.05 29.43 -3.65
C LYS A 178 -22.05 29.96 -2.62
N THR A 179 -22.09 29.47 -1.38
CA THR A 179 -21.30 30.03 -0.27
C THR A 179 -19.98 29.33 -0.02
N SER A 180 -19.80 28.11 -0.52
CA SER A 180 -18.63 27.29 -0.21
C SER A 180 -17.62 27.31 -1.35
N PRO A 181 -16.30 27.37 -1.07
CA PRO A 181 -15.28 27.20 -2.08
C PRO A 181 -15.45 25.87 -2.84
N ARG A 182 -15.22 25.90 -4.16
CA ARG A 182 -15.33 24.70 -5.01
C ARG A 182 -14.48 23.53 -4.50
N THR A 183 -13.30 23.83 -3.97
CA THR A 183 -12.37 22.83 -3.40
C THR A 183 -12.95 22.11 -2.19
N GLU A 184 -13.80 22.77 -1.39
CA GLU A 184 -14.52 22.16 -0.27
C GLU A 184 -15.69 21.30 -0.77
N LEU A 185 -16.46 21.81 -1.74
CA LEU A 185 -17.59 21.10 -2.32
C LEU A 185 -17.21 19.75 -2.93
N VAL A 186 -16.06 19.68 -3.60
CA VAL A 186 -15.55 18.45 -4.24
C VAL A 186 -14.63 17.63 -3.32
N GLY A 187 -14.48 18.03 -2.06
CA GLY A 187 -13.66 17.34 -1.07
C GLY A 187 -13.96 15.84 -0.95
N PRO A 188 -15.24 15.40 -0.89
CA PRO A 188 -15.59 13.98 -0.86
C PRO A 188 -15.13 13.22 -2.11
N LEU A 189 -15.18 13.84 -3.31
CA LEU A 189 -14.69 13.23 -4.55
C LEU A 189 -13.16 13.06 -4.55
N LYS A 190 -12.44 14.03 -3.96
CA LYS A 190 -10.99 13.94 -3.77
C LYS A 190 -10.63 12.77 -2.85
N THR A 191 -11.28 12.67 -1.69
CA THR A 191 -11.07 11.54 -0.76
C THR A 191 -11.39 10.21 -1.45
N PHE A 192 -12.50 10.14 -2.19
CA PHE A 192 -12.85 8.95 -2.95
C PHE A 192 -11.78 8.57 -3.99
N SER A 193 -11.25 9.55 -4.72
CA SER A 193 -10.16 9.34 -5.69
C SER A 193 -8.88 8.86 -5.01
N ASP A 194 -8.55 9.40 -3.84
CA ASP A 194 -7.40 8.95 -3.04
C ASP A 194 -7.57 7.48 -2.64
N THR A 195 -8.71 7.14 -2.03
CA THR A 195 -9.01 5.76 -1.63
C THR A 195 -8.96 4.78 -2.81
N LEU A 196 -9.56 5.11 -3.95
CA LEU A 196 -9.51 4.25 -5.14
C LEU A 196 -8.07 3.98 -5.58
N TYR A 197 -7.22 4.99 -5.59
CA TYR A 197 -5.83 4.84 -5.99
C TYR A 197 -5.02 4.04 -4.95
N HIS A 198 -5.22 4.32 -3.67
CA HIS A 198 -4.62 3.58 -2.56
C HIS A 198 -4.92 2.08 -2.65
N GLU A 199 -6.21 1.71 -2.75
CA GLU A 199 -6.62 0.30 -2.85
C GLU A 199 -6.14 -0.37 -4.15
N ALA A 200 -6.04 0.40 -5.25
CA ALA A 200 -5.47 -0.12 -6.48
C ALA A 200 -3.98 -0.46 -6.31
N ARG A 201 -3.23 0.30 -5.51
CA ARG A 201 -1.82 0.01 -5.24
C ARG A 201 -1.65 -1.27 -4.43
N HIS A 202 -2.53 -1.53 -3.46
CA HIS A 202 -2.58 -2.83 -2.77
C HIS A 202 -2.69 -3.99 -3.77
N CYS A 203 -3.54 -3.89 -4.79
CA CYS A 203 -3.64 -4.92 -5.83
C CYS A 203 -2.31 -5.20 -6.52
N GLN A 204 -1.58 -4.17 -6.94
CA GLN A 204 -0.26 -4.36 -7.53
C GLN A 204 0.74 -4.95 -6.53
N GLN A 205 0.71 -4.51 -5.27
CA GLN A 205 1.67 -4.96 -4.26
C GLN A 205 1.52 -6.46 -4.05
N TRP A 206 0.28 -6.93 -3.86
CA TRP A 206 -0.02 -8.35 -3.75
C TRP A 206 0.42 -9.14 -4.98
N PHE A 207 0.22 -8.61 -6.19
CA PHE A 207 0.64 -9.28 -7.42
C PHE A 207 2.15 -9.54 -7.41
N TRP A 208 2.96 -8.52 -7.13
CA TRP A 208 4.42 -8.65 -7.16
C TRP A 208 4.98 -9.40 -5.94
N ILE A 209 4.34 -9.30 -4.78
CA ILE A 209 4.64 -10.13 -3.59
C ILE A 209 4.45 -11.61 -3.94
N TYR A 210 3.33 -11.97 -4.55
CA TYR A 210 3.05 -13.34 -4.99
C TYR A 210 4.04 -13.81 -6.05
N ALA A 211 4.41 -12.95 -6.99
CA ALA A 211 5.40 -13.30 -8.01
C ALA A 211 6.76 -13.63 -7.38
N LEU A 212 7.26 -12.78 -6.48
CA LEU A 212 8.55 -13.02 -5.81
C LEU A 212 8.53 -14.28 -4.94
N ALA A 213 7.45 -14.51 -4.18
CA ALA A 213 7.31 -15.68 -3.32
C ALA A 213 7.28 -17.00 -4.11
N GLN A 214 6.62 -17.02 -5.28
CA GLN A 214 6.48 -18.22 -6.11
C GLN A 214 7.71 -18.49 -6.98
N GLN A 215 8.26 -17.47 -7.63
CA GLN A 215 9.34 -17.64 -8.61
C GLN A 215 10.73 -17.72 -7.97
N HIS A 216 10.90 -17.12 -6.78
CA HIS A 216 12.18 -17.09 -6.07
C HIS A 216 12.05 -17.47 -4.59
N PRO A 217 11.55 -18.69 -4.27
CA PRO A 217 11.45 -19.18 -2.90
C PRO A 217 12.78 -19.17 -2.15
N ASP A 218 13.89 -19.30 -2.88
CA ASP A 218 15.24 -19.29 -2.35
C ASP A 218 15.70 -17.90 -1.86
N ASN A 219 14.94 -16.83 -2.14
CA ASN A 219 15.10 -15.56 -1.43
C ASN A 219 14.69 -15.65 0.05
N PHE A 220 14.03 -16.73 0.46
CA PHE A 220 13.43 -16.91 1.78
C PHE A 220 13.89 -18.22 2.41
N GLU A 221 15.22 -18.42 2.47
CA GLU A 221 15.85 -19.67 2.94
C GLU A 221 15.33 -20.20 4.29
N THR A 222 14.91 -19.31 5.19
CA THR A 222 14.37 -19.67 6.52
C THR A 222 12.86 -19.91 6.53
N LEU A 223 12.16 -19.72 5.39
CA LEU A 223 10.70 -19.75 5.24
C LEU A 223 10.31 -20.75 4.13
N PRO A 224 10.47 -22.06 4.37
CA PRO A 224 10.31 -23.07 3.32
C PRO A 224 8.88 -23.17 2.75
N ASN A 225 7.88 -22.62 3.44
CA ASN A 225 6.48 -22.68 3.00
C ASN A 225 5.96 -21.38 2.35
N ILE A 226 6.78 -20.32 2.26
CA ILE A 226 6.31 -19.02 1.75
C ILE A 226 5.78 -19.10 0.31
N ALA A 227 6.33 -19.98 -0.54
CA ALA A 227 5.86 -20.16 -1.91
C ALA A 227 4.47 -20.82 -2.00
N LYS A 228 4.04 -21.52 -0.95
CA LYS A 228 2.72 -22.18 -0.88
C LYS A 228 1.64 -21.24 -0.35
N TRP A 229 2.04 -20.13 0.28
CA TRP A 229 1.15 -19.17 0.91
C TRP A 229 0.19 -18.48 -0.08
N PRO A 230 0.62 -18.01 -1.26
CA PRO A 230 -0.30 -17.42 -2.25
C PRO A 230 -1.48 -18.33 -2.59
N GLN A 231 -1.22 -19.63 -2.79
CA GLN A 231 -2.26 -20.61 -3.09
C GLN A 231 -3.27 -20.78 -1.94
N ALA A 232 -2.83 -20.68 -0.69
CA ALA A 232 -3.71 -20.77 0.48
C ALA A 232 -4.54 -19.49 0.70
N MET A 233 -4.00 -18.32 0.32
CA MET A 233 -4.74 -17.06 0.35
C MET A 233 -5.85 -17.01 -0.70
N SER A 234 -5.55 -17.38 -1.95
CA SER A 234 -6.48 -17.29 -3.08
C SER A 234 -7.55 -18.41 -3.13
N GLY A 235 -7.89 -19.00 -1.98
CA GLY A 235 -8.88 -20.07 -1.81
C GLY A 235 -10.23 -19.64 -1.23
N GLY A 236 -10.44 -18.34 -0.98
CA GLY A 236 -11.72 -17.80 -0.48
C GLY A 236 -12.85 -17.90 -1.50
N THR A 237 -14.11 -17.76 -1.04
CA THR A 237 -15.32 -17.89 -1.86
C THR A 237 -15.16 -17.17 -3.20
N PRO A 238 -15.26 -17.88 -4.34
CA PRO A 238 -14.97 -17.30 -5.65
C PRO A 238 -15.88 -16.12 -5.94
N VAL A 239 -15.30 -14.98 -6.34
CA VAL A 239 -15.97 -14.10 -7.29
C VAL A 239 -15.84 -14.80 -8.63
N LYS A 240 -16.93 -15.46 -9.05
CA LYS A 240 -17.01 -16.03 -10.39
C LYS A 240 -17.17 -14.88 -11.37
N ASP A 241 -16.31 -14.84 -12.37
CA ASP A 241 -16.59 -14.09 -13.58
C ASP A 241 -17.82 -14.74 -14.26
N PRO A 242 -18.90 -14.00 -14.55
CA PRO A 242 -20.07 -14.58 -15.23
C PRO A 242 -19.75 -15.12 -16.63
N THR A 243 -18.59 -14.78 -17.21
CA THR A 243 -18.11 -15.27 -18.51
C THR A 243 -17.07 -16.39 -18.41
N THR A 244 -16.48 -16.66 -17.23
CA THR A 244 -15.49 -17.73 -17.04
C THR A 244 -15.75 -18.54 -15.77
N SER A 245 -15.65 -19.87 -15.87
CA SER A 245 -15.87 -20.79 -14.74
C SER A 245 -14.71 -20.85 -13.73
N ILE A 246 -13.65 -20.05 -13.93
CA ILE A 246 -12.40 -20.08 -13.15
C ILE A 246 -12.39 -18.89 -12.17
N PRO A 247 -12.24 -19.12 -10.84
CA PRO A 247 -12.05 -18.04 -9.87
C PRO A 247 -10.84 -17.17 -10.23
N GLN A 248 -10.99 -15.83 -10.17
CA GLN A 248 -9.91 -14.91 -10.53
C GLN A 248 -8.60 -15.21 -9.78
N GLY A 249 -8.67 -15.57 -8.50
CA GLY A 249 -7.49 -15.95 -7.71
C GLY A 249 -6.60 -17.01 -8.39
N LYS A 250 -7.18 -18.00 -9.10
CA LYS A 250 -6.39 -18.99 -9.85
C LYS A 250 -5.66 -18.38 -11.05
N VAL A 251 -6.31 -17.45 -11.76
CA VAL A 251 -5.70 -16.70 -12.87
C VAL A 251 -4.50 -15.90 -12.34
N ILE A 252 -4.64 -15.26 -11.18
CA ILE A 252 -3.56 -14.49 -10.56
C ILE A 252 -2.38 -15.38 -10.18
N LEU A 253 -2.61 -16.55 -9.60
CA LEU A 253 -1.53 -17.49 -9.28
C LEU A 253 -0.76 -17.93 -10.54
N ASP A 254 -1.48 -18.25 -11.62
CA ASP A 254 -0.85 -18.60 -12.90
C ASP A 254 0.00 -17.44 -13.45
N LEU A 255 -0.55 -16.22 -13.49
CA LEU A 255 0.15 -15.03 -13.97
C LEU A 255 1.39 -14.71 -13.13
N THR A 256 1.23 -14.67 -11.80
CA THR A 256 2.32 -14.33 -10.88
C THR A 256 3.43 -15.38 -10.87
N SER A 257 3.16 -16.64 -11.23
CA SER A 257 4.20 -17.67 -11.39
C SER A 257 5.08 -17.49 -12.64
N LYS A 258 4.65 -16.67 -13.61
CA LYS A 258 5.29 -16.53 -14.93
C LYS A 258 5.77 -15.11 -15.25
N GLN A 259 5.12 -14.10 -14.67
CA GLN A 259 5.39 -12.70 -14.98
C GLN A 259 6.83 -12.32 -14.59
N SER A 260 7.62 -11.81 -15.53
CA SER A 260 8.98 -11.36 -15.23
C SER A 260 8.98 -10.28 -14.15
N ILE A 261 9.71 -10.55 -13.07
CA ILE A 261 9.82 -9.64 -11.93
C ILE A 261 10.80 -8.51 -12.30
N PRO A 262 10.50 -7.25 -11.95
CA PRO A 262 11.43 -6.14 -12.10
C PRO A 262 12.80 -6.47 -11.52
N THR A 263 13.86 -6.16 -12.26
CA THR A 263 15.23 -6.56 -11.92
C THR A 263 16.00 -5.49 -11.13
N ASP A 264 15.42 -4.31 -10.91
CA ASP A 264 16.04 -3.26 -10.12
C ASP A 264 16.29 -3.74 -8.68
N THR A 265 17.49 -3.46 -8.17
CA THR A 265 17.92 -4.01 -6.87
C THR A 265 17.07 -3.49 -5.72
N ALA A 266 16.80 -2.17 -5.67
CA ALA A 266 16.07 -1.58 -4.56
C ALA A 266 14.60 -2.01 -4.58
N THR A 267 14.03 -2.15 -5.77
CA THR A 267 12.72 -2.74 -5.97
C THR A 267 12.60 -4.15 -5.41
N LEU A 268 13.54 -5.03 -5.75
CA LEU A 268 13.53 -6.41 -5.27
C LEU A 268 13.72 -6.48 -3.75
N ILE A 269 14.54 -5.59 -3.17
CA ILE A 269 14.66 -5.44 -1.71
C ILE A 269 13.28 -5.13 -1.12
N SER A 270 12.56 -4.18 -1.71
CA SER A 270 11.27 -3.74 -1.21
C SER A 270 10.18 -4.80 -1.34
N ILE A 271 10.07 -5.48 -2.49
CA ILE A 271 9.12 -6.58 -2.68
C ILE A 271 9.43 -7.71 -1.68
N LYS A 272 10.71 -8.00 -1.42
CA LYS A 272 11.11 -8.99 -0.39
C LYS A 272 10.68 -8.57 1.01
N ARG A 273 10.85 -7.30 1.39
CA ARG A 273 10.39 -6.76 2.68
C ARG A 273 8.88 -6.88 2.82
N MET A 274 8.13 -6.50 1.78
CA MET A 274 6.68 -6.66 1.74
C MET A 274 6.26 -8.13 1.84
N ALA A 275 6.90 -9.04 1.12
CA ALA A 275 6.58 -10.46 1.14
C ALA A 275 6.78 -11.09 2.53
N VAL A 276 7.90 -10.81 3.21
CA VAL A 276 8.13 -11.31 4.58
C VAL A 276 7.11 -10.72 5.56
N GLY A 277 6.87 -9.42 5.49
CA GLY A 277 5.93 -8.73 6.36
C GLY A 277 4.49 -9.25 6.19
N GLN A 278 4.04 -9.37 4.94
CA GLN A 278 2.70 -9.84 4.61
C GLN A 278 2.51 -11.31 4.99
N TYR A 279 3.56 -12.13 4.85
CA TYR A 279 3.49 -13.54 5.22
C TYR A 279 3.33 -13.74 6.73
N VAL A 280 4.15 -13.08 7.55
CA VAL A 280 4.02 -13.16 9.02
C VAL A 280 2.67 -12.61 9.49
N TYR A 281 2.18 -11.55 8.86
CA TYR A 281 0.86 -10.98 9.11
C TYR A 281 -0.27 -12.00 8.83
N ALA A 282 -0.26 -12.64 7.65
CA ALA A 282 -1.26 -13.63 7.29
C ALA A 282 -1.25 -14.85 8.23
N LEU A 283 -0.07 -15.36 8.60
CA LEU A 283 0.07 -16.44 9.58
C LEU A 283 -0.49 -16.03 10.95
N ASN A 284 -0.28 -14.78 11.37
CA ASN A 284 -0.84 -14.29 12.63
C ASN A 284 -2.37 -14.25 12.62
N ILE A 285 -2.98 -13.77 11.52
CA ILE A 285 -4.44 -13.80 11.35
C ILE A 285 -4.93 -15.24 11.44
N TRP A 286 -4.32 -16.15 10.68
CA TRP A 286 -4.74 -17.56 10.63
C TRP A 286 -4.68 -18.24 12.00
N ARG A 287 -3.64 -17.96 12.80
CA ARG A 287 -3.53 -18.42 14.20
C ARG A 287 -4.68 -17.91 15.05
N LYS A 288 -5.01 -16.62 14.96
CA LYS A 288 -6.08 -15.99 15.76
C LYS A 288 -7.47 -16.51 15.39
N VAL A 289 -7.72 -16.76 14.11
CA VAL A 289 -9.05 -17.23 13.62
C VAL A 289 -9.16 -18.75 13.57
N GLY A 290 -8.12 -19.49 13.98
CA GLY A 290 -8.09 -20.95 13.93
C GLY A 290 -8.10 -21.53 12.50
N TYR A 291 -7.72 -20.74 11.49
CA TYR A 291 -7.59 -21.24 10.12
C TYR A 291 -6.26 -21.99 9.95
N ARG A 292 -6.33 -23.19 9.38
CA ARG A 292 -5.15 -24.00 9.07
C ARG A 292 -4.99 -24.10 7.55
N PRO A 293 -3.91 -23.54 6.97
CA PRO A 293 -3.68 -23.66 5.53
C PRO A 293 -3.34 -25.11 5.16
N PRO A 294 -3.68 -25.59 3.94
CA PRO A 294 -3.50 -27.00 3.55
C PRO A 294 -2.07 -27.52 3.59
N TYR A 295 -1.07 -26.63 3.56
CA TYR A 295 0.34 -27.01 3.58
C TYR A 295 0.92 -27.17 5.00
N LEU A 296 0.12 -26.98 6.04
CA LEU A 296 0.50 -27.17 7.44
C LEU A 296 -0.40 -28.24 8.08
N THR A 297 0.22 -29.18 8.80
CA THR A 297 -0.45 -30.39 9.30
C THR A 297 -1.38 -30.12 10.47
N ASP A 298 -1.10 -29.13 11.31
CA ASP A 298 -1.83 -28.88 12.55
C ASP A 298 -1.52 -27.46 13.08
N ALA A 299 -2.10 -27.12 14.24
CA ALA A 299 -1.90 -25.83 14.89
C ALA A 299 -0.46 -25.63 15.39
N ALA A 300 0.25 -26.70 15.78
CA ALA A 300 1.64 -26.60 16.21
C ALA A 300 2.56 -26.30 15.01
N ALA A 301 2.32 -26.92 13.86
CA ALA A 301 3.02 -26.60 12.62
C ALA A 301 2.78 -25.14 12.17
N LEU A 302 1.57 -24.60 12.41
CA LEU A 302 1.26 -23.19 12.18
C LEU A 302 1.97 -22.25 13.14
N GLU A 303 2.06 -22.61 14.42
CA GLU A 303 2.85 -21.87 15.41
C GLU A 303 4.33 -21.83 15.02
N ASP A 304 4.90 -22.99 14.68
CA ASP A 304 6.31 -23.11 14.28
C ASP A 304 6.62 -22.30 13.03
N GLU A 305 5.74 -22.32 12.03
CA GLU A 305 5.89 -21.50 10.82
C GLU A 305 5.80 -20.01 11.13
N PHE A 306 4.86 -19.60 12.00
CA PHE A 306 4.76 -18.22 12.45
C PHE A 306 6.03 -17.76 13.17
N GLN A 307 6.60 -18.57 14.08
CA GLN A 307 7.82 -18.19 14.79
C GLN A 307 9.02 -18.04 13.84
N ARG A 308 9.12 -18.90 12.81
CA ARG A 308 10.12 -18.74 11.73
C ARG A 308 9.91 -17.45 10.95
N ALA A 309 8.67 -17.17 10.53
CA ALA A 309 8.31 -15.96 9.80
C ALA A 309 8.56 -14.69 10.61
N ARG A 310 8.22 -14.71 11.90
CA ARG A 310 8.48 -13.64 12.85
C ARG A 310 9.97 -13.38 13.01
N ALA A 311 10.78 -14.41 13.21
CA ALA A 311 12.24 -14.25 13.31
C ALA A 311 12.86 -13.66 12.04
N ALA A 312 12.40 -14.11 10.86
CA ALA A 312 12.83 -13.55 9.58
C ALA A 312 12.39 -12.08 9.41
N ALA A 313 11.16 -11.74 9.82
CA ALA A 313 10.64 -10.38 9.81
C ALA A 313 11.44 -9.47 10.76
N ILE A 314 11.74 -9.90 11.98
CA ILE A 314 12.57 -9.12 12.93
C ILE A 314 13.94 -8.83 12.32
N ASN A 315 14.57 -9.85 11.72
CA ASN A 315 15.87 -9.69 11.09
C ASN A 315 15.84 -8.67 9.92
N LEU A 316 14.77 -8.70 9.12
CA LEU A 316 14.68 -7.94 7.86
C LEU A 316 14.05 -6.55 8.03
N LEU A 317 13.12 -6.38 8.96
CA LEU A 317 12.25 -5.20 9.09
C LEU A 317 12.51 -4.40 10.38
N GLN A 318 12.86 -5.06 11.47
CA GLN A 318 13.14 -4.41 12.75
C GLN A 318 14.63 -4.03 12.87
N HIS A 319 15.52 -4.96 12.55
CA HIS A 319 16.98 -4.74 12.59
C HIS A 319 17.55 -4.11 11.31
N VAL A 320 16.82 -3.16 10.72
CA VAL A 320 17.37 -2.37 9.61
C VAL A 320 18.50 -1.47 10.12
N GLY A 321 19.60 -1.42 9.35
CA GLY A 321 20.83 -0.68 9.71
C GLY A 321 20.60 0.80 10.04
N ILE A 322 21.62 1.43 10.61
CA ILE A 322 21.57 2.81 11.15
C ILE A 322 20.90 3.75 10.14
N GLY A 323 19.79 4.36 10.58
CA GLY A 323 19.00 5.30 9.79
C GLY A 323 17.69 4.75 9.25
N GLY A 324 17.39 3.45 9.38
CA GLY A 324 16.05 2.94 9.04
C GLY A 324 15.06 3.00 10.18
N THR A 325 13.79 3.31 9.89
CA THR A 325 12.75 3.12 10.91
C THR A 325 12.56 1.63 11.07
N SER A 326 13.05 1.14 12.20
CA SER A 326 12.74 -0.17 12.72
C SER A 326 11.22 -0.33 12.74
N ILE A 327 10.72 -1.35 12.05
CA ILE A 327 9.32 -1.75 12.15
C ILE A 327 9.23 -2.71 13.33
N ASP A 328 8.46 -2.34 14.34
CA ASP A 328 8.09 -3.28 15.41
C ASP A 328 7.21 -4.36 14.78
N VAL A 329 7.79 -5.55 14.62
CA VAL A 329 7.13 -6.67 13.93
C VAL A 329 5.92 -7.16 14.73
N ASP A 330 5.96 -7.10 16.05
CA ASP A 330 4.86 -7.58 16.90
C ASP A 330 3.69 -6.61 16.86
N ALA A 331 3.97 -5.30 16.94
CA ALA A 331 2.95 -4.27 16.75
C ALA A 331 2.37 -4.31 15.33
N MET A 332 3.21 -4.45 14.31
CA MET A 332 2.80 -4.53 12.89
C MET A 332 1.77 -5.64 12.64
N VAL A 333 1.93 -6.81 13.27
CA VAL A 333 1.03 -7.96 13.06
C VAL A 333 -0.16 -8.01 14.02
N ALA A 334 -0.19 -7.16 15.05
CA ALA A 334 -1.25 -7.18 16.05
C ALA A 334 -2.58 -6.64 15.49
N GLU A 335 -3.58 -7.52 15.35
CA GLU A 335 -4.99 -7.14 15.10
C GLU A 335 -5.82 -6.89 16.38
N PRO A 336 -6.71 -5.88 16.42
CA PRO A 336 -6.79 -4.74 15.47
C PRO A 336 -5.60 -3.80 15.71
N SER A 337 -5.06 -3.21 14.64
CA SER A 337 -3.95 -2.25 14.73
C SER A 337 -4.21 -1.24 15.86
N THR A 338 -3.37 -1.23 16.89
CA THR A 338 -3.62 -0.48 18.13
C THR A 338 -3.59 1.04 17.93
N CYS A 339 -2.88 1.50 16.90
CA CYS A 339 -2.93 2.89 16.42
C CYS A 339 -2.74 2.98 14.90
N TYR A 340 -3.10 4.15 14.34
CA TYR A 340 -2.81 4.51 12.95
C TYR A 340 -1.30 4.47 12.62
N CYS A 341 -0.43 4.73 13.61
CA CYS A 341 1.02 4.59 13.47
C CYS A 341 1.45 3.16 13.12
N ASP A 342 0.90 2.16 13.80
CA ASP A 342 1.25 0.75 13.56
C ASP A 342 0.75 0.29 12.19
N TYR A 343 -0.45 0.75 11.81
CA TYR A 343 -1.02 0.49 10.50
C TYR A 343 -0.16 1.09 9.37
N THR A 344 0.20 2.36 9.48
CA THR A 344 1.01 3.07 8.47
C THR A 344 2.48 2.62 8.42
N ALA A 345 2.98 1.95 9.46
CA ALA A 345 4.33 1.40 9.50
C ALA A 345 4.50 0.09 8.70
N ARG A 346 3.39 -0.54 8.27
CA ARG A 346 3.42 -1.80 7.51
C ARG A 346 4.10 -1.63 6.14
N PRO A 347 5.02 -2.54 5.75
CA PRO A 347 5.73 -2.48 4.47
C PRO A 347 4.85 -2.32 3.22
N TRP A 348 3.67 -2.94 3.25
CA TRP A 348 2.72 -2.92 2.14
C TRP A 348 1.71 -1.76 2.25
N GLU A 349 1.63 -1.02 3.36
CA GLU A 349 0.69 0.10 3.44
C GLU A 349 1.31 1.40 2.93
N ASN A 350 2.61 1.63 3.17
CA ASN A 350 3.18 2.94 2.88
C ASN A 350 3.40 3.25 1.38
N ASP A 351 3.65 2.27 0.50
CA ASP A 351 3.63 2.54 -0.97
C ASP A 351 2.23 2.98 -1.42
N ALA A 352 1.17 2.35 -0.90
CA ALA A 352 -0.20 2.74 -1.15
C ALA A 352 -0.53 4.13 -0.57
N PHE A 353 -0.06 4.46 0.65
CA PHE A 353 -0.24 5.78 1.26
C PHE A 353 0.46 6.89 0.48
N VAL A 354 1.73 6.71 0.10
CA VAL A 354 2.47 7.70 -0.69
C VAL A 354 1.77 7.96 -2.01
N CYS A 355 1.35 6.88 -2.67
CA CYS A 355 0.63 6.98 -3.92
C CYS A 355 -0.68 7.75 -3.75
N GLY A 356 -1.44 7.49 -2.68
CA GLY A 356 -2.66 8.22 -2.33
C GLY A 356 -2.42 9.72 -2.04
N GLU A 357 -1.43 10.03 -1.21
CA GLU A 357 -0.97 11.40 -0.94
C GLU A 357 -0.62 12.14 -2.24
N MET A 358 0.06 11.45 -3.17
CA MET A 358 0.44 12.03 -4.44
C MET A 358 -0.74 12.20 -5.40
N ALA A 359 -1.68 11.26 -5.43
CA ALA A 359 -2.94 11.43 -6.16
C ALA A 359 -3.72 12.66 -5.64
N THR A 360 -3.77 12.84 -4.31
CA THR A 360 -4.36 14.02 -3.67
C THR A 360 -3.64 15.31 -4.06
N ALA A 361 -2.30 15.32 -4.05
CA ALA A 361 -1.51 16.48 -4.43
C ALA A 361 -1.74 16.88 -5.89
N TYR A 362 -1.78 15.90 -6.81
CA TYR A 362 -2.08 16.17 -8.22
C TYR A 362 -3.53 16.57 -8.46
N TRP A 363 -4.49 16.03 -7.69
CA TRP A 363 -5.87 16.50 -7.71
C TRP A 363 -5.95 17.99 -7.35
N ASN A 364 -5.30 18.39 -6.25
CA ASN A 364 -5.24 19.78 -5.81
C ASN A 364 -4.59 20.68 -6.87
N ALA A 365 -3.49 20.22 -7.49
CA ALA A 365 -2.84 20.92 -8.58
C ALA A 365 -3.76 21.11 -9.80
N GLY A 366 -4.55 20.08 -10.16
CA GLY A 366 -5.59 20.17 -11.20
C GLY A 366 -6.70 21.18 -10.89
N MET A 367 -6.91 21.48 -9.61
CA MET A 367 -7.84 22.52 -9.13
C MET A 367 -7.20 23.92 -9.02
N GLY A 368 -5.95 24.09 -9.48
CA GLY A 368 -5.23 25.36 -9.42
C GLY A 368 -4.54 25.66 -8.09
N LEU A 369 -4.46 24.68 -7.18
CA LEU A 369 -3.67 24.79 -5.96
C LEU A 369 -2.19 24.44 -6.23
N GLY A 370 -1.30 24.76 -5.28
CA GLY A 370 0.10 24.39 -5.38
C GLY A 370 0.31 22.87 -5.40
N LEU A 371 1.22 22.39 -6.26
CA LEU A 371 1.67 21.00 -6.25
C LEU A 371 2.66 20.78 -5.11
N SER A 372 2.30 19.93 -4.15
CA SER A 372 3.19 19.46 -3.08
C SER A 372 3.77 18.10 -3.45
N THR A 373 5.09 17.99 -3.54
CA THR A 373 5.83 16.74 -3.81
C THR A 373 6.93 16.54 -2.78
N TYR A 374 7.55 15.36 -2.82
CA TYR A 374 8.64 14.98 -1.93
C TYR A 374 10.02 15.31 -2.50
N ALA A 375 10.95 15.61 -1.60
CA ALA A 375 12.37 15.65 -1.95
C ALA A 375 12.92 14.22 -2.19
N PRO A 376 14.02 14.06 -2.95
CA PRO A 376 14.68 12.77 -3.21
C PRO A 376 15.38 12.16 -2.00
N ASP A 377 15.09 12.58 -0.78
CA ASP A 377 15.47 11.89 0.47
C ASP A 377 14.24 11.61 1.39
N GLN A 378 13.00 11.89 0.94
CA GLN A 378 11.78 11.82 1.75
C GLN A 378 10.84 10.65 1.42
N CYS A 379 10.26 10.03 2.45
CA CYS A 379 9.43 8.83 2.32
C CYS A 379 7.96 9.12 2.04
N SER A 380 7.31 9.68 3.05
CA SER A 380 5.92 10.09 3.19
C SER A 380 5.79 10.77 4.54
N HIS A 381 4.72 11.54 4.74
CA HIS A 381 4.43 12.08 6.07
C HIS A 381 4.09 10.97 7.08
N ALA A 382 3.46 9.89 6.64
CA ALA A 382 3.16 8.73 7.47
C ALA A 382 4.43 8.11 8.10
N TYR A 383 5.51 7.96 7.33
CA TYR A 383 6.76 7.41 7.83
C TYR A 383 7.52 8.37 8.75
N GLN A 384 7.50 9.67 8.44
CA GLN A 384 8.03 10.71 9.33
C GLN A 384 7.32 10.69 10.68
N TYR A 385 6.00 10.52 10.67
CA TYR A 385 5.19 10.42 11.88
C TYR A 385 5.48 9.13 12.67
N ALA A 386 5.57 7.99 12.00
CA ALA A 386 5.90 6.71 12.64
C ALA A 386 7.30 6.72 13.28
N ASP A 387 8.32 7.26 12.58
CA ASP A 387 9.68 7.43 13.12
C ASP A 387 9.72 8.41 14.30
N ALA A 388 9.06 9.57 14.18
CA ALA A 388 9.00 10.54 15.28
C ALA A 388 8.33 9.94 16.53
N THR A 389 7.32 9.08 16.33
CA THR A 389 6.61 8.39 17.42
C THR A 389 7.50 7.32 18.07
N SER A 390 8.13 6.46 17.26
CA SER A 390 9.01 5.39 17.79
C SER A 390 10.20 5.96 18.58
N ARG A 391 10.81 7.05 18.12
CA ARG A 391 11.88 7.75 18.85
C ARG A 391 11.42 8.35 20.17
N ARG A 392 10.17 8.84 20.24
CA ARG A 392 9.59 9.36 21.48
C ARG A 392 9.35 8.23 22.48
N THR A 393 8.85 7.08 22.03
CA THR A 393 8.66 5.90 22.89
C THR A 393 9.98 5.41 23.46
N LEU A 394 11.03 5.28 22.63
CA LEU A 394 12.37 4.87 23.08
C LEU A 394 12.97 5.82 24.12
N ARG A 395 12.82 7.14 23.93
CA ARG A 395 13.26 8.15 24.92
C ARG A 395 12.44 8.13 26.21
N GLY A 396 11.17 7.72 26.15
CA GLY A 396 10.32 7.54 27.33
C GLY A 396 10.69 6.31 28.16
N SER A 397 11.16 5.24 27.50
CA SER A 397 11.64 4.01 28.16
C SER A 397 12.94 4.24 28.94
N ASP A 398 13.84 5.08 28.44
CA ASP A 398 15.12 5.39 29.08
C ASP A 398 14.97 6.37 30.27
N ALA A 399 13.87 7.13 30.35
CA ALA A 399 13.59 8.03 31.47
C ALA A 399 13.03 7.32 32.72
N GLY A 400 12.73 6.02 32.64
CA GLY A 400 12.15 5.23 33.73
C GLY A 400 13.13 4.47 34.61
N SER A 401 14.45 4.55 34.37
CA SER A 401 15.45 3.75 35.10
C SER A 401 16.61 4.54 35.70
N GLY A 402 16.37 5.77 36.13
CA GLY A 402 17.39 6.58 36.77
C GLY A 402 16.84 7.48 37.87
N THR A 403 16.84 6.97 39.11
CA THR A 403 17.44 7.59 40.32
C THR A 403 16.67 7.23 41.61
N GLY A 404 17.38 6.55 42.51
CA GLY A 404 16.94 6.25 43.88
C GLY A 404 18.11 5.86 44.78
N GLY A 405 19.28 6.48 44.55
CA GLY A 405 20.40 6.45 45.47
C GLY A 405 20.47 7.76 46.21
N THR A 406 19.87 7.81 47.40
CA THR A 406 20.13 8.84 48.40
C THR A 406 20.45 8.11 49.69
N GLY A 407 21.73 8.15 50.08
CA GLY A 407 22.15 7.82 51.43
C GLY A 407 21.95 9.02 52.35
N GLU A 408 21.63 8.73 53.61
CA GLU A 408 21.83 9.50 54.85
C GLU A 408 21.71 8.43 55.97
N GLY A 409 22.53 8.33 57.02
CA GLY A 409 23.65 9.09 57.55
C GLY A 409 24.17 8.38 58.82
N GLN A 410 25.23 8.96 59.41
CA GLN A 410 26.06 8.53 60.56
C GLN A 410 27.33 7.74 60.23
#